data_AF-A0A7C6S1U9-F1
#
_entry.id   AF-A0A7C6S1U9-F1
#
_cell.length_a   1.000
_cell.length_b   1.000
_cell.length_c   1.000
_cell.angle_alpha   90.00
_cell.angle_beta   90.00
_cell.angle_gamma   90.00
#
_symmetry.space_group_name_H-M   'P 1'
#
loop_
_entity.id
_entity.type
_entity.pdbx_description
1 polymer ?
#
loop_
_entity_poly.entity_id
_entity_poly.type
_entity_poly.pdbx_seq_one_letter_code
_entity_poly.pdbx_strand_id
1 'polypeptide(L)'
;MYGTGIYNDGVNTWLILSNDNKKPFVQLESLIVIPETVGQFTGLHDINGKRIFEGDILQVYNYKCVVKFGIHEANNGWYAESDGGIMGELNNSFEIAEIIGTIHDEVTP
;
A
#
# COMPACT_ATOMS: atom_id res chain seq x y z
N MET A 1 8.41 -10.57 22.79
CA MET A 1 9.80 -10.65 22.31
C MET A 1 9.93 -9.62 21.20
N TYR A 2 10.61 -8.51 21.47
CA TYR A 2 10.76 -7.40 20.51
C TYR A 2 11.90 -7.74 19.55
N GLY A 3 11.58 -8.07 18.30
CA GLY A 3 12.58 -8.28 17.25
C GLY A 3 13.10 -6.93 16.77
N THR A 4 14.43 -6.76 16.69
CA THR A 4 15.05 -5.57 16.10
C THR A 4 15.01 -5.69 14.58
N GLY A 5 14.33 -4.77 13.91
CA GLY A 5 14.27 -4.69 12.46
C GLY A 5 15.40 -3.83 11.90
N ILE A 6 16.04 -4.25 10.80
CA ILE A 6 16.96 -3.38 10.06
C ILE A 6 16.65 -3.45 8.56
N TYR A 7 16.41 -2.28 7.93
CA TYR A 7 16.28 -2.12 6.48
C TYR A 7 17.15 -1.02 5.89
N ASN A 8 17.69 -1.22 4.68
CA ASN A 8 18.46 -0.20 3.96
C ASN A 8 18.52 -0.40 2.44
N ASP A 9 18.27 0.69 1.71
CA ASP A 9 17.89 0.77 0.32
C ASP A 9 18.89 1.55 -0.55
N GLY A 10 20.00 0.88 -0.87
CA GLY A 10 20.45 1.07 -2.25
C GLY A 10 19.32 0.78 -3.24
N VAL A 11 18.47 -0.23 -2.92
CA VAL A 11 17.10 -0.42 -3.43
C VAL A 11 16.20 -1.16 -2.40
N ASN A 12 16.69 -2.14 -1.61
CA ASN A 12 15.94 -2.76 -0.48
C ASN A 12 16.85 -3.60 0.48
N THR A 13 16.53 -3.75 1.79
CA THR A 13 17.10 -4.81 2.69
C THR A 13 16.18 -5.08 3.88
N TRP A 14 15.70 -6.27 4.29
CA TRP A 14 14.99 -6.43 5.61
C TRP A 14 15.64 -7.49 6.50
N LEU A 15 15.78 -7.23 7.81
CA LEU A 15 16.44 -8.13 8.78
C LEU A 15 15.54 -8.37 10.01
N ILE A 16 15.16 -9.63 10.26
CA ILE A 16 14.43 -10.06 11.47
C ILE A 16 15.31 -11.06 12.22
N LEU A 17 15.83 -10.66 13.38
CA LEU A 17 16.59 -11.56 14.25
C LEU A 17 15.62 -12.35 15.14
N SER A 18 15.46 -13.64 14.87
CA SER A 18 14.83 -14.57 15.82
C SER A 18 15.89 -15.02 16.83
N ASN A 19 15.59 -14.90 18.12
CA ASN A 19 16.50 -15.28 19.22
C ASN A 19 16.53 -16.80 19.46
N ASP A 20 16.32 -17.62 18.43
CA ASP A 20 16.36 -19.07 18.59
C ASP A 20 17.82 -19.54 18.50
N ASN A 21 18.42 -19.82 19.67
CA ASN A 21 19.83 -20.20 19.90
C ASN A 21 20.30 -21.48 19.16
N LYS A 22 19.54 -21.99 18.19
CA LYS A 22 19.80 -23.24 17.46
C LYS A 22 20.31 -23.03 16.03
N LYS A 23 20.36 -21.79 15.52
CA LYS A 23 20.93 -21.48 14.20
C LYS A 23 21.81 -20.23 14.26
N PRO A 24 23.15 -20.38 14.44
CA PRO A 24 24.08 -19.24 14.51
C PRO A 24 24.30 -18.53 13.16
N PHE A 25 23.64 -18.98 12.08
CA PHE A 25 23.72 -18.39 10.75
C PHE A 25 22.33 -18.00 10.28
N VAL A 26 22.14 -16.71 9.97
CA VAL A 26 20.97 -16.20 9.26
C VAL A 26 21.14 -16.56 7.79
N GLN A 27 20.29 -17.43 7.27
CA GLN A 27 20.23 -17.68 5.83
C GLN A 27 19.67 -16.43 5.15
N LEU A 28 20.53 -15.69 4.47
CA LEU A 28 20.16 -14.49 3.73
C LEU A 28 19.63 -14.94 2.36
N GLU A 29 18.32 -15.05 2.22
CA GLU A 29 17.71 -15.15 0.90
C GLU A 29 17.31 -13.75 0.45
N SER A 30 17.99 -13.24 -0.57
CA SER A 30 17.57 -12.01 -1.24
C SER A 30 16.28 -12.30 -2.01
N LEU A 31 15.15 -11.97 -1.42
CA LEU A 31 13.90 -11.89 -2.17
C LEU A 31 13.91 -10.59 -2.97
N ILE A 32 13.81 -10.72 -4.30
CA ILE A 32 13.56 -9.59 -5.18
C ILE A 32 12.11 -9.19 -4.94
N VAL A 33 11.92 -8.09 -4.22
CA VAL A 33 10.63 -7.41 -4.16
C VAL A 33 10.55 -6.53 -5.40
N ILE A 34 9.55 -6.77 -6.25
CA ILE A 34 9.17 -5.83 -7.31
C ILE A 34 8.38 -4.73 -6.58
N PRO A 35 8.92 -3.50 -6.43
CA PRO A 35 8.28 -2.46 -5.62
C PRO A 35 6.83 -2.18 -6.06
N GLU A 36 6.58 -2.31 -7.36
CA GLU A 36 5.25 -2.16 -7.95
C GLU A 36 4.27 -3.20 -7.42
N THR A 37 4.70 -4.38 -6.95
CA THR A 37 3.80 -5.43 -6.45
C THR A 37 3.49 -5.32 -4.95
N VAL A 38 4.03 -4.30 -4.27
CA VAL A 38 3.83 -4.09 -2.83
C VAL A 38 3.12 -2.76 -2.59
N GLY A 39 1.84 -2.83 -2.23
CA GLY A 39 1.06 -1.66 -1.81
C GLY A 39 1.17 -1.40 -0.31
N GLN A 40 1.37 -0.15 0.09
CA GLN A 40 1.32 0.24 1.51
C GLN A 40 -0.14 0.31 2.00
N PHE A 41 -0.40 -0.23 3.20
CA PHE A 41 -1.72 -0.15 3.82
C PHE A 41 -2.01 1.28 4.28
N THR A 42 -3.17 1.81 3.89
CA THR A 42 -3.58 3.18 4.21
C THR A 42 -4.04 3.38 5.66
N GLY A 43 -4.41 2.30 6.36
CA GLY A 43 -5.07 2.36 7.66
C GLY A 43 -6.61 2.37 7.58
N LEU A 44 -7.17 2.49 6.38
CA LEU A 44 -8.61 2.59 6.14
C LEU A 44 -9.20 1.31 5.56
N HIS A 45 -10.51 1.16 5.72
CA HIS A 45 -11.27 0.05 5.17
C HIS A 45 -12.37 0.59 4.25
N ASP A 46 -12.70 -0.17 3.22
CA ASP A 46 -13.82 0.09 2.33
C ASP A 46 -15.16 -0.22 3.03
N ILE A 47 -16.28 0.01 2.35
CA ILE A 47 -17.63 -0.23 2.88
C ILE A 47 -17.89 -1.71 3.26
N ASN A 48 -17.15 -2.63 2.64
CA ASN A 48 -17.23 -4.07 2.90
C ASN A 48 -16.25 -4.52 4.00
N GLY A 49 -15.52 -3.60 4.63
CA GLY A 49 -14.51 -3.89 5.64
C GLY A 49 -13.19 -4.43 5.08
N LYS A 50 -12.95 -4.32 3.77
CA LYS A 50 -11.69 -4.70 3.12
C LYS A 50 -10.68 -3.57 3.31
N ARG A 51 -9.45 -3.94 3.66
CA ARG A 51 -8.32 -3.00 3.80
C ARG A 51 -8.00 -2.33 2.47
N ILE A 52 -7.81 -1.01 2.49
CA ILE A 52 -7.43 -0.21 1.34
C ILE A 52 -5.90 -0.06 1.30
N PHE A 53 -5.30 -0.35 0.16
CA PHE A 53 -3.88 -0.23 -0.12
C PHE A 53 -3.59 0.80 -1.21
N GLU A 54 -2.33 1.24 -1.30
CA GLU A 54 -1.84 2.00 -2.45
C GLU A 54 -2.08 1.23 -3.76
N GLY A 55 -2.59 1.94 -4.78
CA GLY A 55 -2.93 1.34 -6.07
C GLY A 55 -4.30 0.67 -6.13
N ASP A 56 -5.07 0.62 -5.04
CA ASP A 56 -6.46 0.16 -5.10
C ASP A 56 -7.32 1.14 -5.92
N ILE A 57 -8.24 0.58 -6.70
CA ILE A 57 -9.25 1.31 -7.46
C ILE A 57 -10.54 1.31 -6.65
N LEU A 58 -10.93 2.50 -6.20
CA LEU A 58 -12.15 2.74 -5.46
C LEU A 58 -13.26 3.20 -6.40
N GLN A 59 -14.46 2.66 -6.19
CA GLN A 59 -15.70 3.18 -6.74
C GLN A 59 -16.37 4.06 -5.68
N VAL A 60 -16.54 5.35 -5.99
CA VAL A 60 -17.24 6.31 -5.14
C VAL A 60 -18.35 6.97 -5.94
N TYR A 61 -19.61 6.63 -5.61
CA TYR A 61 -20.77 6.98 -6.44
C TYR A 61 -20.57 6.57 -7.91
N ASN A 62 -20.46 7.53 -8.82
CA ASN A 62 -20.26 7.29 -10.26
C ASN A 62 -18.79 7.49 -10.70
N TYR A 63 -17.87 7.70 -9.76
CA TYR A 63 -16.47 7.96 -10.04
C TYR A 63 -15.61 6.76 -9.69
N LYS A 64 -14.57 6.54 -10.51
CA LYS A 64 -13.47 5.62 -10.21
C LYS A 64 -12.25 6.45 -9.86
N CYS A 65 -11.56 6.05 -8.80
CA CYS A 65 -10.34 6.71 -8.39
C CYS A 65 -9.30 5.70 -7.91
N VAL A 66 -8.04 6.05 -8.11
CA VAL A 66 -6.87 5.27 -7.68
C VAL A 66 -6.31 5.88 -6.41
N VAL A 67 -6.00 5.04 -5.44
CA VAL A 67 -5.36 5.44 -4.19
C VAL A 67 -3.88 5.67 -4.41
N LYS A 68 -3.38 6.85 -4.01
CA LYS A 68 -1.97 7.24 -4.10
C LYS A 68 -1.48 7.89 -2.81
N PHE A 69 -0.17 7.84 -2.58
CA PHE A 69 0.50 8.58 -1.51
C PHE A 69 1.34 9.73 -2.08
N GLY A 70 1.25 10.91 -1.49
CA GLY A 70 2.08 12.03 -1.92
C GLY A 70 1.62 13.39 -1.40
N ILE A 71 2.19 14.44 -1.98
CA ILE A 71 1.84 15.82 -1.64
C ILE A 71 0.67 16.25 -2.52
N HIS A 72 -0.46 16.55 -1.89
CA HIS A 72 -1.64 17.13 -2.49
C HIS A 72 -1.89 18.53 -1.92
N GLU A 73 -1.86 19.55 -2.79
CA GLU A 73 -1.91 20.98 -2.44
C GLU A 73 -0.84 21.39 -1.41
N ALA A 74 -1.14 21.26 -0.12
CA ALA A 74 -0.25 21.56 0.99
C ALA A 74 -0.12 20.41 2.02
N ASN A 75 -0.82 19.29 1.80
CA ASN A 75 -0.88 18.16 2.70
C ASN A 75 -0.11 16.97 2.10
N ASN A 76 0.66 16.27 2.93
CA ASN A 76 1.36 15.07 2.53
C ASN A 76 0.66 13.85 3.15
N GLY A 77 0.11 12.99 2.31
CA GLY A 77 -0.70 11.87 2.78
C GLY A 77 -1.35 11.07 1.67
N TRP A 78 -2.32 10.26 2.07
CA TRP A 78 -3.13 9.46 1.16
C TRP A 78 -4.17 10.33 0.45
N TYR A 79 -4.32 10.14 -0.85
CA TYR A 79 -5.34 10.81 -1.65
C TYR A 79 -5.89 9.88 -2.74
N ALA A 80 -7.06 10.23 -3.27
CA ALA A 80 -7.69 9.51 -4.37
C ALA A 80 -7.69 10.38 -5.64
N GLU A 81 -7.21 9.81 -6.73
CA GLU A 81 -7.11 10.46 -8.03
C GLU A 81 -8.03 9.79 -9.04
N SER A 82 -8.89 10.57 -9.70
CA SER A 82 -9.76 10.11 -10.78
C SER A 82 -9.24 10.57 -12.14
N ASP A 83 -9.80 10.06 -13.24
CA ASP A 83 -9.48 10.53 -14.60
C ASP A 83 -9.71 12.04 -14.80
N GLY A 84 -10.56 12.66 -13.97
CA GLY A 84 -10.83 14.10 -13.97
C GLY A 84 -9.89 14.93 -13.08
N GLY A 85 -8.89 14.30 -12.46
CA GLY A 85 -7.99 14.91 -11.49
C GLY A 85 -8.24 14.42 -10.06
N ILE A 86 -7.57 15.08 -9.11
CA ILE A 86 -7.57 14.67 -7.70
C ILE A 86 -8.94 14.93 -7.09
N MET A 87 -9.55 13.89 -6.50
CA MET A 87 -10.84 13.99 -5.82
C MET A 87 -10.71 14.52 -4.39
N GLY A 88 -9.56 14.29 -3.75
CA GLY A 88 -9.26 14.79 -2.43
C GLY A 88 -8.46 13.79 -1.59
N GLU A 89 -8.22 14.18 -0.34
CA GLU A 89 -7.54 13.34 0.66
C GLU A 89 -8.37 12.11 1.03
N LEU A 90 -7.68 10.98 1.18
CA LEU A 90 -8.29 9.74 1.62
C LEU A 90 -8.53 9.82 3.14
N ASN A 91 -9.80 10.02 3.50
CA ASN A 91 -10.28 10.12 4.87
C ASN A 91 -11.65 9.43 4.99
N ASN A 92 -12.33 9.58 6.14
CA ASN A 92 -13.64 8.97 6.38
C ASN A 92 -14.73 9.35 5.35
N SER A 93 -14.53 10.37 4.53
CA SER A 93 -15.43 10.68 3.41
C SER A 93 -15.47 9.57 2.35
N PHE A 94 -14.50 8.65 2.38
CA PHE A 94 -14.42 7.45 1.55
C PHE A 94 -14.98 6.19 2.26
N GLU A 95 -15.69 6.31 3.39
CA GLU A 95 -16.34 5.15 4.05
C GLU A 95 -17.37 4.43 3.17
N ILE A 96 -17.94 5.13 2.17
CA ILE A 96 -18.85 4.55 1.17
C ILE A 96 -18.13 3.98 -0.06
N ALA A 97 -16.81 4.11 -0.12
CA ALA A 97 -16.02 3.62 -1.24
C ALA A 97 -15.98 2.09 -1.21
N GLU A 98 -16.08 1.47 -2.38
CA GLU A 98 -15.88 0.04 -2.57
C GLU A 98 -14.63 -0.21 -3.41
N ILE A 99 -13.77 -1.14 -2.99
CA ILE A 99 -12.63 -1.56 -3.79
C ILE A 99 -13.14 -2.44 -4.94
N ILE A 100 -12.99 -1.97 -6.18
CA ILE A 100 -13.43 -2.67 -7.39
C ILE A 100 -12.30 -3.33 -8.18
N GLY A 101 -11.04 -3.10 -7.78
CA GLY A 101 -9.86 -3.68 -8.41
C GLY A 101 -8.59 -3.00 -7.95
N THR A 102 -7.48 -3.35 -8.58
CA THR A 102 -6.16 -2.75 -8.36
C THR A 102 -5.52 -2.37 -9.70
N ILE A 103 -4.50 -1.51 -9.67
CA ILE A 103 -3.70 -1.17 -10.86
C ILE A 103 -2.90 -2.35 -11.44
N HIS A 104 -2.81 -3.48 -10.71
CA HIS A 104 -2.12 -4.69 -11.15
C HIS A 104 -3.05 -5.74 -11.75
N ASP A 105 -4.35 -5.58 -11.56
CA ASP A 105 -5.32 -6.46 -12.21
C ASP A 105 -5.32 -6.12 -13.70
N GLU A 106 -4.91 -7.08 -14.53
CA GLU A 106 -4.67 -6.89 -15.96
C GLU A 106 -5.79 -6.09 -16.63
N VAL A 107 -5.42 -4.98 -17.29
CA VAL A 107 -6.21 -4.43 -18.39
C VAL A 107 -6.11 -5.44 -19.51
N THR A 108 -7.01 -6.43 -19.55
CA THR A 108 -7.09 -7.36 -20.69
C THR A 108 -7.18 -6.53 -21.97
N PRO A 109 -6.29 -6.75 -22.96
CA PRO A 109 -6.25 -5.98 -24.21
C PRO A 109 -7.47 -6.21 -25.11
#